data_AF-A0A2A5X7A0-F1
#
_entry.id   AF-A0A2A5X7A0-F1
#
_cell.length_a   1.000
_cell.length_b   1.000
_cell.length_c   1.000
_cell.angle_alpha   90.00
_cell.angle_beta   90.00
_cell.angle_gamma   90.00
#
_symmetry.space_group_name_H-M   'P 1'
#
loop_
_entity.id
_entity.type
_entity.pdbx_description
1 polymer ?
#
loop_
_entity_poly.entity_id
_entity_poly.type
_entity_poly.pdbx_seq_one_letter_code
_entity_poly.pdbx_strand_id
1 'polypeptide(L)'
;MPVRIRLQRHGKKGKPFYWIVAADSRAKRDGRYLEKLGVYNPNTNPATVEVDVDGAVKWLQNGAQPSDTARTLLSYRGAMMKHHLNGGVRKGAFTQEEADKKFAAWLEEKQDKIQAKIDGLDKEKAEDLSKRFEAEKAINEKRIADQAPEPVVEAADETAVEAPEGAASDEAAEETPATEENTTEETVSEAVEETVSEAVEEAVEEAVEGAVVEAVKEAAPEQAAEETSTAEETNEEEDKKE
;
A
#
# COMPACT_ATOMS: atom_id res chain seq x y z
N MET A 1 -20.15 28.00 -6.84
CA MET A 1 -20.26 27.34 -5.51
C MET A 1 -18.83 27.03 -5.04
N PRO A 2 -18.47 27.23 -3.76
CA PRO A 2 -17.08 27.06 -3.34
C PRO A 2 -16.71 25.59 -3.20
N VAL A 3 -15.66 25.18 -3.91
CA VAL A 3 -15.02 23.87 -3.71
C VAL A 3 -14.27 23.89 -2.38
N ARG A 4 -14.38 22.81 -1.61
CA ARG A 4 -13.59 22.60 -0.39
C ARG A 4 -12.80 21.31 -0.46
N ILE A 5 -11.57 21.35 0.02
CA ILE A 5 -10.79 20.14 0.30
C ILE A 5 -11.18 19.68 1.70
N ARG A 6 -11.71 18.46 1.81
CA ARG A 6 -12.30 17.92 3.03
C ARG A 6 -11.98 16.43 3.18
N LEU A 7 -12.20 15.92 4.39
CA LEU A 7 -12.06 14.49 4.69
C LEU A 7 -13.42 13.79 4.53
N GLN A 8 -13.47 12.75 3.72
CA GLN A 8 -14.60 11.80 3.69
C GLN A 8 -14.30 10.61 4.61
N ARG A 9 -15.29 10.14 5.37
CA ARG A 9 -15.09 9.05 6.34
C ARG A 9 -15.43 7.70 5.70
N HIS A 10 -14.39 6.92 5.45
CA HIS A 10 -14.44 5.52 5.11
C HIS A 10 -14.05 4.65 6.34
N GLY A 11 -14.04 3.33 6.16
CA GLY A 11 -13.70 2.38 7.23
C GLY A 11 -14.84 2.13 8.23
N LYS A 12 -14.56 1.24 9.18
CA LYS A 12 -15.56 0.61 10.06
C LYS A 12 -15.84 1.41 11.33
N LYS A 13 -16.81 0.95 12.14
CA LYS A 13 -17.01 1.45 13.51
C LYS A 13 -15.71 1.19 14.30
N GLY A 14 -15.28 2.17 15.10
CA GLY A 14 -14.04 2.09 15.89
C GLY A 14 -12.71 2.24 15.13
N LYS A 15 -12.64 1.96 13.83
CA LYS A 15 -11.43 2.17 13.00
C LYS A 15 -11.72 3.11 11.81
N PRO A 16 -11.68 4.43 11.99
CA PRO A 16 -11.95 5.41 10.93
C PRO A 16 -10.80 5.48 9.93
N PHE A 17 -11.12 5.59 8.65
CA PHE A 17 -10.15 5.83 7.57
C PHE A 17 -10.65 7.02 6.75
N TYR A 18 -9.78 7.91 6.30
CA TYR A 18 -10.22 9.13 5.64
C TYR A 18 -9.63 9.26 4.23
N TRP A 19 -10.45 9.72 3.29
CA TRP A 19 -9.97 10.18 1.99
C TRP A 19 -9.90 11.70 2.00
N ILE A 20 -8.79 12.26 1.51
CA ILE A 20 -8.61 13.70 1.31
C ILE A 20 -9.12 14.02 -0.09
N VAL A 21 -10.16 14.85 -0.18
CA VAL A 21 -10.99 14.92 -1.38
C VAL A 21 -11.42 16.36 -1.67
N ALA A 22 -11.34 16.76 -2.95
CA ALA A 22 -11.94 17.99 -3.46
C ALA A 22 -13.41 17.74 -3.81
N ALA A 23 -14.32 18.51 -3.21
CA ALA A 23 -15.77 18.41 -3.46
C ALA A 23 -16.47 19.77 -3.27
N ASP A 24 -17.69 19.93 -3.79
CA ASP A 24 -18.50 21.09 -3.44
C ASP A 24 -18.82 21.11 -1.94
N SER A 25 -18.64 22.27 -1.32
CA SER A 25 -19.14 22.62 0.02
C SER A 25 -20.54 22.09 0.36
N ARG A 26 -21.46 22.03 -0.60
CA ARG A 26 -22.86 21.64 -0.40
C ARG A 26 -23.12 20.13 -0.46
N ALA A 27 -22.17 19.34 -0.98
CA ALA A 27 -22.33 17.90 -1.09
C ALA A 27 -22.35 17.23 0.30
N LYS A 28 -23.08 16.13 0.46
CA LYS A 28 -23.05 15.28 1.68
C LYS A 28 -21.61 14.86 2.00
N ARG A 29 -21.24 14.66 3.29
CA ARG A 29 -19.85 14.37 3.73
C ARG A 29 -19.20 13.27 2.89
N ASP A 30 -19.83 12.11 2.85
CA ASP A 30 -19.38 10.90 2.15
C ASP A 30 -20.15 10.73 0.82
N GLY A 31 -20.39 11.85 0.13
CA GLY A 31 -21.11 11.89 -1.15
C GLY A 31 -20.17 12.07 -2.35
N ARG A 32 -20.77 12.24 -3.54
CA ARG A 32 -20.03 12.51 -4.79
C ARG A 32 -18.99 13.62 -4.59
N TYR A 33 -17.81 13.38 -5.13
CA TYR A 33 -16.68 14.29 -5.16
C TYR A 33 -16.23 14.60 -6.59
N LEU A 34 -15.28 15.53 -6.71
CA LEU A 34 -14.64 15.91 -7.96
C LEU A 34 -13.36 15.09 -8.16
N GLU A 35 -12.46 15.11 -7.18
CA GLU A 35 -11.15 14.46 -7.27
C GLU A 35 -10.67 13.97 -5.89
N LYS A 36 -10.03 12.80 -5.85
CA LYS A 36 -9.41 12.23 -4.66
C LYS A 36 -7.94 12.64 -4.63
N LEU A 37 -7.57 13.50 -3.69
CA LEU A 37 -6.22 14.05 -3.55
C LEU A 37 -5.31 13.22 -2.64
N GLY A 38 -5.86 12.25 -1.90
CA GLY A 38 -5.07 11.47 -0.96
C GLY A 38 -5.87 10.67 0.06
N VAL A 39 -5.16 10.19 1.07
CA VAL A 39 -5.60 9.26 2.10
C VAL A 39 -4.99 9.67 3.45
N TYR A 40 -5.75 9.47 4.53
CA TYR A 40 -5.29 9.65 5.90
C TYR A 40 -5.79 8.52 6.80
N ASN A 41 -4.84 7.81 7.41
CA ASN A 41 -5.08 6.74 8.37
C ASN A 41 -4.59 7.16 9.77
N PRO A 42 -5.50 7.47 10.72
CA PRO A 42 -5.13 7.80 12.10
C PRO A 42 -4.90 6.56 12.99
N ASN A 43 -5.14 5.34 12.49
CA ASN A 43 -5.02 4.12 13.29
C ASN A 43 -3.58 3.57 13.34
N THR A 44 -2.69 4.08 12.48
CA THR A 44 -1.26 3.76 12.46
C THR A 44 -0.50 4.77 13.33
N ASN A 45 0.60 4.32 13.94
CA ASN A 45 1.54 5.19 14.66
C ASN A 45 2.97 4.96 14.12
N PRO A 46 3.57 5.92 13.40
CA PRO A 46 3.02 7.22 13.03
C PRO A 46 1.82 7.12 12.05
N ALA A 47 0.98 8.15 12.03
CA ALA A 47 -0.22 8.17 11.20
C ALA A 47 0.13 8.26 9.70
N THR A 48 -0.44 7.36 8.89
CA THR A 48 -0.17 7.30 7.45
C THR A 48 -0.91 8.43 6.74
N VAL A 49 -0.17 9.31 6.08
CA VAL A 49 -0.69 10.43 5.28
C VAL A 49 -0.13 10.32 3.88
N GLU A 50 -0.99 10.13 2.89
CA GLU A 50 -0.63 10.08 1.46
C GLU A 50 -1.39 11.22 0.77
N VAL A 51 -0.68 12.07 0.03
CA VAL A 51 -1.24 13.25 -0.63
C VAL A 51 -0.54 13.41 -1.97
N ASP A 52 -1.32 13.48 -3.05
CA ASP A 52 -0.85 14.06 -4.30
C ASP A 52 -0.67 15.57 -4.10
N VAL A 53 0.61 15.99 -4.08
CA VAL A 53 1.01 17.38 -3.85
C VAL A 53 0.60 18.25 -5.03
N ASP A 54 0.68 17.75 -6.25
CA ASP A 54 0.47 18.55 -7.47
C ASP A 54 -1.02 18.73 -7.78
N GLY A 55 -1.82 17.66 -7.68
CA GLY A 55 -3.28 17.76 -7.68
C GLY A 55 -3.79 18.69 -6.58
N ALA A 56 -3.29 18.55 -5.35
CA ALA A 56 -3.68 19.44 -4.25
C ALA A 56 -3.34 20.92 -4.52
N VAL A 57 -2.14 21.21 -5.04
CA VAL A 57 -1.72 22.58 -5.41
C VAL A 57 -2.60 23.15 -6.52
N LYS A 58 -2.95 22.37 -7.55
CA LYS A 58 -3.87 22.78 -8.62
C LYS A 58 -5.24 23.20 -8.06
N TRP A 59 -5.82 22.43 -7.14
CA TRP A 59 -7.09 22.79 -6.49
C TRP A 59 -6.97 24.04 -5.60
N LEU A 60 -5.87 24.21 -4.86
CA LEU A 60 -5.62 25.41 -4.06
C LEU A 60 -5.49 26.67 -4.96
N GLN A 61 -4.81 26.57 -6.09
CA GLN A 61 -4.71 27.66 -7.09
C GLN A 61 -6.07 28.02 -7.69
N ASN A 62 -6.93 27.02 -7.92
CA ASN A 62 -8.32 27.21 -8.33
C ASN A 62 -9.24 27.76 -7.20
N GLY A 63 -8.68 28.12 -6.05
CA GLY A 63 -9.38 28.76 -4.94
C GLY A 63 -10.08 27.81 -3.97
N ALA A 64 -9.86 26.48 -4.07
CA ALA A 64 -10.48 25.52 -3.16
C ALA A 64 -10.06 25.77 -1.70
N GLN A 65 -11.04 25.81 -0.80
CA GLN A 65 -10.79 26.12 0.62
C GLN A 65 -10.64 24.85 1.45
N PRO A 66 -9.47 24.54 2.03
CA PRO A 66 -9.29 23.37 2.87
C PRO A 66 -10.04 23.51 4.21
N SER A 67 -10.57 22.40 4.72
CA SER A 67 -10.97 22.29 6.13
C SER A 67 -9.73 22.33 7.04
N ASP A 68 -9.92 22.54 8.34
CA ASP A 68 -8.79 22.75 9.25
C ASP A 68 -7.86 21.53 9.36
N THR A 69 -8.41 20.34 9.61
CA THR A 69 -7.63 19.09 9.58
C THR A 69 -6.99 18.83 8.21
N ALA A 70 -7.69 19.14 7.11
CA ALA A 70 -7.13 18.99 5.77
C ALA A 70 -5.95 19.94 5.55
N ARG A 71 -6.04 21.19 6.02
CA ARG A 71 -4.94 22.16 5.99
C ARG A 71 -3.71 21.65 6.74
N THR A 72 -3.89 21.04 7.92
CA THR A 72 -2.79 20.44 8.68
C THR A 72 -2.12 19.30 7.92
N LEU A 73 -2.90 18.40 7.30
CA LEU A 73 -2.37 17.28 6.50
C LEU A 73 -1.65 17.77 5.22
N LEU A 74 -2.22 18.74 4.51
CA LEU A 74 -1.61 19.39 3.35
C LEU A 74 -0.34 20.20 3.72
N SER A 75 -0.28 20.75 4.93
CA SER A 75 0.91 21.43 5.44
C SER A 75 1.99 20.43 5.87
N TYR A 76 1.60 19.28 6.41
CA TYR A 76 2.53 18.22 6.81
C TYR A 76 3.23 17.57 5.61
N ARG A 77 2.53 17.36 4.49
CA ARG A 77 3.11 16.82 3.24
C ARG A 77 3.60 17.89 2.24
N GLY A 78 3.47 19.18 2.54
CA GLY A 78 4.10 20.26 1.78
C GLY A 78 3.28 20.91 0.67
N ALA A 79 2.07 20.44 0.36
CA ALA A 79 1.19 21.07 -0.64
C ALA A 79 0.89 22.54 -0.33
N MET A 80 0.74 22.91 0.95
CA MET A 80 0.61 24.31 1.37
C MET A 80 1.88 25.13 1.12
N MET A 81 3.07 24.53 1.31
CA MET A 81 4.37 25.17 1.09
C MET A 81 4.60 25.42 -0.41
N LYS A 82 4.39 24.40 -1.26
CA LYS A 82 4.47 24.52 -2.72
C LYS A 82 3.47 25.55 -3.26
N HIS A 83 2.24 25.56 -2.74
CA HIS A 83 1.25 26.59 -3.10
C HIS A 83 1.70 28.02 -2.72
N HIS A 84 2.30 28.22 -1.54
CA HIS A 84 2.82 29.51 -1.11
C HIS A 84 3.99 29.98 -2.00
N LEU A 85 4.94 29.10 -2.29
CA LEU A 85 6.10 29.38 -3.15
C LEU A 85 5.67 29.75 -4.58
N ASN A 86 4.76 28.98 -5.18
CA ASN A 86 4.15 29.30 -6.48
C ASN A 86 3.38 30.65 -6.44
N GLY A 87 2.87 31.04 -5.27
CA GLY A 87 2.32 32.37 -5.00
C GLY A 87 3.35 33.50 -5.05
N GLY A 88 4.60 33.24 -4.66
CA GLY A 88 5.74 34.14 -4.80
C GLY A 88 6.22 34.26 -6.24
N VAL A 89 6.35 33.13 -6.95
CA VAL A 89 6.75 33.10 -8.38
C VAL A 89 5.77 33.91 -9.24
N ARG A 90 4.45 33.73 -9.06
CA ARG A 90 3.42 34.51 -9.78
C ARG A 90 3.48 36.02 -9.50
N LYS A 91 4.08 36.44 -8.38
CA LYS A 91 4.29 37.84 -8.02
C LYS A 91 5.66 38.37 -8.45
N GLY A 92 6.48 37.56 -9.12
CA GLY A 92 7.84 37.93 -9.54
C GLY A 92 8.87 37.99 -8.40
N ALA A 93 8.59 37.40 -7.24
CA ALA A 93 9.50 37.48 -6.09
C ALA A 93 10.72 36.54 -6.21
N PHE A 94 10.56 35.41 -6.90
CA PHE A 94 11.58 34.36 -7.09
C PHE A 94 11.37 33.68 -8.45
N THR A 95 12.40 33.02 -8.97
CA THR A 95 12.28 32.11 -10.11
C THR A 95 11.62 30.77 -9.71
N GLN A 96 11.13 30.01 -10.68
CA GLN A 96 10.55 28.68 -10.43
C GLN A 96 11.60 27.72 -9.82
N GLU A 97 12.83 27.71 -10.34
CA GLU A 97 13.91 26.88 -9.81
C GLU A 97 14.25 27.19 -8.35
N GLU A 98 14.24 28.47 -7.95
CA GLU A 98 14.46 28.85 -6.56
C GLU A 98 13.33 28.40 -5.64
N ALA A 99 12.08 28.42 -6.13
CA ALA A 99 10.94 27.88 -5.40
C ALA A 99 11.10 26.37 -5.20
N ASP A 100 11.47 25.63 -6.24
CA ASP A 100 11.63 24.18 -6.19
C ASP A 100 12.83 23.77 -5.31
N LYS A 101 13.96 24.51 -5.36
CA LYS A 101 15.10 24.34 -4.43
C LYS A 101 14.70 24.56 -2.97
N LYS A 102 13.93 25.62 -2.67
CA LYS A 102 13.40 25.90 -1.32
C LYS A 102 12.41 24.81 -0.86
N PHE A 103 11.63 24.25 -1.78
CA PHE A 103 10.69 23.17 -1.49
C PHE A 103 11.39 21.83 -1.21
N ALA A 104 12.43 21.49 -1.99
CA ALA A 104 13.23 20.28 -1.78
C ALA A 104 13.93 20.29 -0.41
N ALA A 105 14.65 21.36 -0.07
CA ALA A 105 15.31 21.49 1.24
C ALA A 105 14.32 21.41 2.43
N TRP A 106 13.09 21.93 2.24
CA TRP A 106 12.02 21.79 3.24
C TRP A 106 11.49 20.37 3.33
N LEU A 107 11.41 19.62 2.22
CA LEU A 107 10.99 18.21 2.23
C LEU A 107 12.02 17.33 2.96
N GLU A 108 13.31 17.54 2.72
CA GLU A 108 14.41 16.85 3.41
C GLU A 108 14.33 17.09 4.93
N GLU A 109 14.29 18.36 5.36
CA GLU A 109 14.13 18.73 6.79
C GLU A 109 12.88 18.11 7.44
N LYS A 110 11.81 17.88 6.66
CA LYS A 110 10.59 17.22 7.12
C LYS A 110 10.73 15.71 7.15
N GLN A 111 11.37 15.10 6.15
CA GLN A 111 11.64 13.66 6.11
C GLN A 111 12.52 13.26 7.30
N ASP A 112 13.59 13.99 7.59
CA ASP A 112 14.46 13.76 8.75
C ASP A 112 13.67 13.81 10.07
N LYS A 113 12.79 14.80 10.23
CA LYS A 113 11.93 14.94 11.42
C LYS A 113 10.83 13.88 11.52
N ILE A 114 10.50 13.21 10.43
CA ILE A 114 9.58 12.08 10.40
C ILE A 114 10.36 10.80 10.72
N GLN A 115 11.53 10.61 10.13
CA GLN A 115 12.40 9.46 10.38
C GLN A 115 12.85 9.39 11.84
N ALA A 116 13.33 10.51 12.41
CA ALA A 116 13.70 10.58 13.82
C ALA A 116 12.54 10.22 14.79
N LYS A 117 11.28 10.43 14.37
CA LYS A 117 10.10 9.98 15.14
C LYS A 117 9.81 8.50 14.96
N ILE A 118 9.99 7.96 13.75
CA ILE A 118 9.89 6.51 13.48
C ILE A 118 10.94 5.77 14.31
N ASP A 119 12.21 6.18 14.21
CA ASP A 119 13.33 5.59 14.94
C ASP A 119 13.15 5.65 16.47
N GLY A 120 12.56 6.73 16.98
CA GLY A 120 12.20 6.86 18.40
C GLY A 120 11.11 5.86 18.80
N LEU A 121 10.03 5.81 18.02
CA LEU A 121 8.89 4.92 18.27
C LEU A 121 9.25 3.44 18.17
N ASP A 122 10.16 3.07 17.27
CA ASP A 122 10.60 1.69 17.09
C ASP A 122 11.58 1.24 18.19
N LYS A 123 12.36 2.17 18.76
CA LYS A 123 13.12 1.92 20.00
C LYS A 123 12.19 1.69 21.19
N GLU A 124 11.19 2.54 21.38
CA GLU A 124 10.17 2.37 22.44
C GLU A 124 9.49 0.99 22.34
N LYS A 125 9.03 0.60 21.13
CA LYS A 125 8.45 -0.73 20.89
C LYS A 125 9.42 -1.87 21.18
N ALA A 126 10.70 -1.74 20.80
CA ALA A 126 11.70 -2.78 21.02
C ALA A 126 12.00 -2.97 22.52
N GLU A 127 12.12 -1.88 23.28
CA GLU A 127 12.29 -1.94 24.73
C GLU A 127 11.04 -2.47 25.45
N ASP A 128 9.84 -2.08 25.02
CA ASP A 128 8.60 -2.60 25.62
C ASP A 128 8.44 -4.10 25.32
N LEU A 129 8.85 -4.55 24.13
CA LEU A 129 8.86 -5.97 23.78
C LEU A 129 9.90 -6.75 24.60
N SER A 130 11.10 -6.21 24.82
CA SER A 130 12.11 -6.88 25.66
C SER A 130 11.67 -6.97 27.13
N LYS A 131 11.17 -5.87 27.71
CA LYS A 131 10.61 -5.84 29.08
C LYS A 131 9.48 -6.86 29.26
N ARG A 132 8.60 -7.01 28.27
CA ARG A 132 7.52 -8.01 28.27
C ARG A 132 8.05 -9.43 28.16
N PHE A 133 9.01 -9.69 27.28
CA PHE A 133 9.63 -11.01 27.13
C PHE A 133 10.40 -11.46 28.37
N GLU A 134 11.10 -10.53 29.05
CA GLU A 134 11.76 -10.77 30.34
C GLU A 134 10.74 -11.06 31.45
N ALA A 135 9.63 -10.31 31.50
CA ALA A 135 8.54 -10.59 32.44
C ALA A 135 7.89 -11.96 32.20
N GLU A 136 7.63 -12.33 30.95
CA GLU A 136 7.07 -13.63 30.57
C GLU A 136 8.03 -14.78 30.91
N LYS A 137 9.34 -14.62 30.68
CA LYS A 137 10.37 -15.57 31.15
C LYS A 137 10.36 -15.73 32.66
N ALA A 138 10.41 -14.64 33.42
CA ALA A 138 10.42 -14.69 34.88
C ALA A 138 9.14 -15.30 35.46
N ILE A 139 7.99 -15.14 34.81
CA ILE A 139 6.74 -15.83 35.18
C ILE A 139 6.83 -17.33 34.86
N ASN A 140 7.43 -17.70 33.73
CA ASN A 140 7.57 -19.10 33.36
C ASN A 140 8.58 -19.86 34.23
N GLU A 141 9.73 -19.24 34.54
CA GLU A 141 10.74 -19.79 35.46
C GLU A 141 10.16 -20.03 36.85
N LYS A 142 9.35 -19.09 37.37
CA LYS A 142 8.62 -19.28 38.63
C LYS A 142 7.65 -20.45 38.56
N ARG A 143 6.82 -20.54 37.51
CA ARG A 143 5.91 -21.67 37.30
C ARG A 143 6.65 -23.02 37.25
N ILE A 144 7.81 -23.07 36.61
CA ILE A 144 8.64 -24.29 36.54
C ILE A 144 9.21 -24.63 37.92
N ALA A 145 9.66 -23.64 38.70
CA ALA A 145 10.16 -23.84 40.05
C ALA A 145 9.05 -24.30 41.02
N ASP A 146 7.86 -23.70 40.95
CA ASP A 146 6.68 -24.07 41.75
C ASP A 146 6.14 -25.47 41.38
N GLN A 147 6.47 -25.98 40.19
CA GLN A 147 6.08 -27.31 39.70
C GLN A 147 7.19 -28.37 39.86
N ALA A 148 8.38 -27.99 40.33
CA ALA A 148 9.42 -28.94 40.73
C ALA A 148 9.03 -29.57 42.08
N PRO A 149 8.89 -30.91 42.17
CA PRO A 149 8.40 -31.54 43.39
C PRO A 149 9.38 -31.36 44.55
N GLU A 150 8.86 -31.01 45.73
CA GLU A 150 9.60 -31.19 46.98
C GLU A 150 9.97 -32.68 47.11
N PRO A 151 11.20 -33.03 47.56
CA PRO A 151 11.61 -34.41 47.72
C PRO A 151 10.90 -35.04 48.92
N VAL A 152 9.68 -35.54 48.70
CA VAL A 152 8.94 -36.36 49.65
C VAL A 152 9.71 -37.67 49.84
N VAL A 153 10.35 -37.78 50.99
CA VAL A 153 10.91 -39.02 51.52
C VAL A 153 9.78 -39.94 51.95
N GLU A 154 9.26 -40.77 51.03
CA GLU A 154 8.54 -41.98 51.43
C GLU A 154 8.76 -43.14 50.48
N ALA A 155 8.51 -44.35 50.99
CA ALA A 155 9.05 -45.59 50.48
C ALA A 155 8.31 -46.15 49.26
N ALA A 156 8.95 -47.11 48.60
CA ALA A 156 8.30 -47.97 47.62
C ALA A 156 7.14 -48.75 48.24
N ASP A 157 6.06 -48.91 47.46
CA ASP A 157 5.32 -50.17 47.42
C ASP A 157 4.71 -50.38 46.01
N GLU A 158 4.94 -51.56 45.44
CA GLU A 158 4.35 -52.05 44.19
C GLU A 158 2.91 -52.54 44.48
N THR A 159 1.89 -52.28 43.66
CA THR A 159 1.29 -53.19 42.64
C THR A 159 -0.20 -52.78 42.54
N ALA A 160 -0.95 -52.77 41.43
CA ALA A 160 -1.04 -53.65 40.26
C ALA A 160 -1.86 -54.96 40.45
N VAL A 161 -3.20 -54.85 40.54
CA VAL A 161 -4.24 -55.85 40.15
C VAL A 161 -5.50 -55.06 39.78
N GLU A 162 -5.90 -54.90 38.51
CA GLU A 162 -6.63 -55.82 37.61
C GLU A 162 -8.11 -56.06 37.98
N ALA A 163 -9.00 -55.88 36.97
CA ALA A 163 -10.41 -56.30 36.95
C ALA A 163 -10.60 -57.22 35.73
N PRO A 164 -11.53 -58.20 35.76
CA PRO A 164 -12.72 -57.99 34.92
C PRO A 164 -14.04 -58.69 35.37
N GLU A 165 -15.14 -58.06 34.93
CA GLU A 165 -16.44 -58.56 34.40
C GLU A 165 -17.22 -59.77 34.96
N GLY A 166 -18.56 -59.63 34.89
CA GLY A 166 -19.53 -60.73 35.00
C GLY A 166 -21.01 -60.32 34.91
N ALA A 167 -21.54 -60.21 33.68
CA ALA A 167 -22.90 -60.51 33.15
C ALA A 167 -24.18 -60.60 34.04
N ALA A 168 -25.43 -60.46 33.56
CA ALA A 168 -26.05 -59.88 32.35
C ALA A 168 -27.59 -60.04 32.42
N SER A 169 -28.36 -59.16 31.76
CA SER A 169 -29.75 -59.34 31.25
C SER A 169 -30.23 -57.98 30.69
N ASP A 170 -30.51 -57.73 29.41
CA ASP A 170 -30.91 -58.50 28.20
C ASP A 170 -32.44 -58.67 27.98
N GLU A 171 -32.96 -57.77 27.13
CA GLU A 171 -34.00 -57.93 26.08
C GLU A 171 -33.90 -56.63 25.24
N ALA A 172 -33.48 -56.55 23.97
CA ALA A 172 -33.91 -57.23 22.73
C ALA A 172 -35.40 -56.93 22.41
N ALA A 173 -35.86 -56.54 21.20
CA ALA A 173 -35.23 -56.20 19.90
C ALA A 173 -36.09 -55.07 19.23
N GLU A 174 -36.05 -54.66 17.94
CA GLU A 174 -35.42 -55.18 16.72
C GLU A 174 -35.25 -54.07 15.63
N GLU A 175 -34.19 -54.21 14.82
CA GLU A 175 -33.86 -53.79 13.43
C GLU A 175 -34.83 -52.95 12.55
N THR A 176 -34.41 -51.98 11.70
CA THR A 176 -33.46 -51.95 10.54
C THR A 176 -33.90 -52.80 9.32
N PRO A 177 -33.80 -52.32 8.05
CA PRO A 177 -32.54 -52.06 7.29
C PRO A 177 -32.44 -50.60 6.73
N ALA A 178 -31.30 -50.02 6.31
CA ALA A 178 -30.21 -50.46 5.38
C ALA A 178 -30.67 -50.40 3.88
N THR A 179 -29.95 -49.90 2.86
CA THR A 179 -28.51 -49.61 2.63
C THR A 179 -28.28 -48.72 1.36
N GLU A 180 -27.13 -48.03 1.26
CA GLU A 180 -26.46 -47.44 0.04
C GLU A 180 -27.13 -46.26 -0.73
N GLU A 181 -26.41 -45.34 -1.40
CA GLU A 181 -24.99 -45.30 -1.82
C GLU A 181 -24.42 -43.85 -2.01
N ASN A 182 -23.08 -43.75 -2.08
CA ASN A 182 -22.26 -42.82 -2.92
C ASN A 182 -21.67 -41.49 -2.36
N THR A 183 -20.39 -41.58 -1.93
CA THR A 183 -19.21 -40.86 -2.46
C THR A 183 -18.97 -39.34 -2.25
N THR A 184 -17.89 -39.08 -1.50
CA THR A 184 -16.74 -38.17 -1.74
C THR A 184 -16.96 -36.81 -2.43
N GLU A 185 -16.72 -35.72 -1.70
CA GLU A 185 -16.17 -34.48 -2.28
C GLU A 185 -15.37 -33.64 -1.23
N GLU A 186 -14.12 -34.06 -0.95
CA GLU A 186 -13.10 -33.22 -0.30
C GLU A 186 -11.81 -33.19 -1.15
N THR A 187 -11.93 -32.84 -2.44
CA THR A 187 -10.78 -32.53 -3.33
C THR A 187 -11.19 -31.68 -4.55
N VAL A 188 -11.81 -30.50 -4.34
CA VAL A 188 -12.00 -29.50 -5.43
C VAL A 188 -11.71 -28.08 -4.92
N SER A 189 -10.48 -27.87 -4.45
CA SER A 189 -9.91 -26.52 -4.22
C SER A 189 -8.51 -26.35 -4.83
N GLU A 190 -7.99 -27.38 -5.52
CA GLU A 190 -6.61 -27.45 -6.05
C GLU A 190 -6.63 -27.91 -7.52
N ALA A 191 -7.58 -27.38 -8.30
CA ALA A 191 -7.72 -27.63 -9.76
C ALA A 191 -8.35 -26.45 -10.53
N VAL A 192 -9.04 -25.54 -9.83
CA VAL A 192 -9.63 -24.32 -10.40
C VAL A 192 -8.64 -23.14 -10.41
N GLU A 193 -7.53 -23.25 -9.67
CA GLU A 193 -6.50 -22.20 -9.64
C GLU A 193 -5.46 -22.36 -10.77
N GLU A 194 -5.16 -23.60 -11.18
CA GLU A 194 -4.19 -23.91 -12.26
C GLU A 194 -4.78 -23.69 -13.68
N THR A 195 -6.07 -24.00 -13.87
CA THR A 195 -6.77 -23.80 -15.16
C THR A 195 -7.12 -22.34 -15.45
N VAL A 196 -6.94 -21.43 -14.49
CA VAL A 196 -7.11 -19.98 -14.67
C VAL A 196 -5.76 -19.27 -14.83
N SER A 197 -4.64 -19.82 -14.34
CA SER A 197 -3.31 -19.27 -14.63
C SER A 197 -2.89 -19.45 -16.08
N GLU A 198 -3.04 -20.65 -16.66
CA GLU A 198 -2.58 -20.93 -18.03
C GLU A 198 -3.37 -20.11 -19.07
N ALA A 199 -4.69 -19.99 -18.90
CA ALA A 199 -5.56 -19.17 -19.75
C ALA A 199 -5.35 -17.65 -19.60
N VAL A 200 -4.65 -17.20 -18.54
CA VAL A 200 -4.30 -15.78 -18.34
C VAL A 200 -2.89 -15.48 -18.85
N GLU A 201 -1.95 -16.43 -18.85
CA GLU A 201 -0.66 -16.25 -19.53
C GLU A 201 -0.81 -16.24 -21.05
N GLU A 202 -1.57 -17.17 -21.66
CA GLU A 202 -1.79 -17.20 -23.12
C GLU A 202 -2.46 -15.89 -23.63
N ALA A 203 -3.43 -15.37 -22.88
CA ALA A 203 -4.11 -14.10 -23.19
C ALA A 203 -3.23 -12.85 -22.95
N VAL A 204 -2.15 -12.95 -22.17
CA VAL A 204 -1.17 -11.87 -21.98
C VAL A 204 -0.09 -11.92 -23.06
N GLU A 205 0.31 -13.10 -23.53
CA GLU A 205 1.29 -13.21 -24.63
C GLU A 205 0.71 -12.71 -25.96
N GLU A 206 -0.52 -13.07 -26.33
CA GLU A 206 -1.19 -12.57 -27.54
C GLU A 206 -1.38 -11.04 -27.51
N ALA A 207 -1.68 -10.48 -26.34
CA ALA A 207 -1.82 -9.03 -26.15
C ALA A 207 -0.47 -8.27 -26.25
N VAL A 208 0.64 -8.90 -25.85
CA VAL A 208 1.98 -8.32 -25.95
C VAL A 208 2.52 -8.39 -27.38
N GLU A 209 2.31 -9.48 -28.13
CA GLU A 209 2.63 -9.50 -29.57
C GLU A 209 1.79 -8.46 -30.34
N GLY A 210 0.48 -8.37 -30.07
CA GLY A 210 -0.40 -7.38 -30.71
C GLY A 210 0.06 -5.93 -30.51
N ALA A 211 0.47 -5.58 -29.29
CA ALA A 211 0.96 -4.23 -28.96
C ALA A 211 2.33 -3.92 -29.58
N VAL A 212 3.22 -4.92 -29.70
CA VAL A 212 4.54 -4.74 -30.34
C VAL A 212 4.40 -4.55 -31.85
N VAL A 213 3.48 -5.27 -32.51
CA VAL A 213 3.22 -5.12 -33.96
C VAL A 213 2.61 -3.75 -34.30
N GLU A 214 1.78 -3.17 -33.44
CA GLU A 214 1.28 -1.80 -33.65
C GLU A 214 2.37 -0.74 -33.41
N ALA A 215 3.18 -0.88 -32.35
CA ALA A 215 4.28 0.05 -32.04
C ALA A 215 5.41 0.06 -33.10
N VAL A 216 5.72 -1.08 -33.72
CA VAL A 216 6.72 -1.15 -34.81
C VAL A 216 6.22 -0.51 -36.11
N LYS A 217 4.89 -0.35 -36.27
CA LYS A 217 4.31 0.23 -37.49
C LYS A 217 4.28 1.76 -37.52
N GLU A 218 4.45 2.43 -36.37
CA GLU A 218 4.55 3.90 -36.29
C GLU A 218 6.01 4.40 -36.25
N ALA A 219 7.00 3.50 -36.15
CA ALA A 219 8.41 3.86 -35.89
C ALA A 219 9.42 3.24 -36.88
N ALA A 220 9.29 3.53 -38.17
CA ALA A 220 10.35 3.29 -39.16
C ALA A 220 10.45 4.46 -40.18
N PRO A 221 11.63 5.06 -40.42
CA PRO A 221 11.79 6.16 -41.37
C PRO A 221 12.02 5.65 -42.79
N GLU A 222 11.22 6.12 -43.75
CA GLU A 222 11.35 5.73 -45.15
C GLU A 222 12.11 6.76 -46.00
N GLN A 223 13.32 6.35 -46.39
CA GLN A 223 14.08 6.70 -47.60
C GLN A 223 14.69 8.11 -47.79
N ALA A 224 15.98 8.06 -48.12
CA ALA A 224 16.68 9.07 -48.90
C ALA A 224 16.97 8.50 -50.30
N ALA A 225 17.28 9.40 -51.24
CA ALA A 225 17.70 9.19 -52.63
C ALA A 225 16.63 8.88 -53.69
N GLU A 226 16.18 9.94 -54.37
CA GLU A 226 16.12 9.93 -55.84
C GLU A 226 16.69 11.25 -56.37
N GLU A 227 17.57 11.17 -57.38
CA GLU A 227 18.24 12.33 -57.99
C GLU A 227 17.42 12.89 -59.15
N THR A 228 17.28 14.21 -59.24
CA THR A 228 17.05 14.86 -60.55
C THR A 228 17.85 16.15 -60.69
N SER A 229 18.94 16.05 -61.46
CA SER A 229 19.32 16.96 -62.54
C SER A 229 18.87 18.43 -62.46
N THR A 230 19.83 19.34 -62.30
CA THR A 230 20.08 20.38 -63.30
C THR A 230 21.56 20.78 -63.22
N ALA A 231 22.29 20.57 -64.31
CA ALA A 231 23.62 21.15 -64.49
C ALA A 231 23.48 22.50 -65.20
N GLU A 232 24.21 23.52 -64.73
CA GLU A 232 24.74 24.54 -65.63
C GLU A 232 26.15 24.93 -65.19
N GLU A 233 26.97 25.23 -66.18
CA GLU A 233 28.43 25.20 -66.19
C GLU A 233 28.97 26.62 -66.37
N THR A 234 30.07 27.01 -65.71
CA THR A 234 31.19 27.75 -66.35
C THR A 234 32.33 28.14 -65.38
N ASN A 235 33.53 27.70 -65.76
CA ASN A 235 34.86 28.35 -65.70
C ASN A 235 35.44 29.01 -64.43
N GLU A 236 36.54 28.41 -63.97
CA GLU A 236 37.91 28.97 -63.99
C GLU A 236 38.09 30.46 -64.37
N GLU A 237 38.90 31.21 -63.61
CA GLU A 237 40.29 31.59 -63.98
C GLU A 237 40.92 32.63 -62.97
N GLU A 238 42.26 32.76 -63.03
CA GLU A 238 43.17 33.74 -62.42
C GLU A 238 43.45 33.75 -60.90
N ASP A 239 44.46 32.94 -60.54
CA ASP A 239 45.50 33.27 -59.55
C ASP A 239 46.23 34.58 -59.96
N LYS A 240 46.17 35.62 -59.12
CA LYS A 240 47.07 36.79 -59.25
C LYS A 240 47.33 37.57 -57.95
N LYS A 241 48.35 37.10 -57.24
CA LYS A 241 49.40 37.91 -56.59
C LYS A 241 49.32 39.45 -56.72
N GLU A 242 49.02 40.13 -55.61
CA GLU A 242 49.77 41.30 -55.10
C GLU A 242 49.63 41.43 -53.57
#